data_AF-A0A918JF53-F1
#
_entry.id   AF-A0A918JF53-F1
#
_cell.length_a   1.000
_cell.length_b   1.000
_cell.length_c   1.000
_cell.angle_alpha   90.00
_cell.angle_beta   90.00
_cell.angle_gamma   90.00
#
_symmetry.space_group_name_H-M   'P 1'
#
loop_
_entity.id
_entity.type
_entity.pdbx_description
1 polymer ?
#
loop_
_entity_poly.entity_id
_entity_poly.type
_entity_poly.pdbx_seq_one_letter_code
_entity_poly.pdbx_strand_id
1 'polypeptide(L)'
;MRKIILNIPGALIGFVVMMAASHAQEQTYPKYEKEKAIIFCMTREYLLQHQEEPAEKDMFPVCESRFAELENSIPYEKYKAVRDKGYMIYKDNQSAELLEKYFGILMGKP
;
A
#
# COMPACT_ATOMS: atom_id res chain seq x y z
N MET A 1 7.49 -59.65 -3.58
CA MET A 1 7.88 -58.23 -3.58
C MET A 1 6.76 -57.44 -4.25
N ARG A 2 6.02 -56.61 -3.51
CA ARG A 2 4.87 -55.83 -4.02
C ARG A 2 5.23 -54.35 -3.88
N LYS A 3 5.46 -53.64 -5.00
CA LYS A 3 5.73 -52.19 -4.99
C LYS A 3 4.41 -51.47 -4.77
N ILE A 4 4.29 -50.76 -3.66
CA ILE A 4 3.18 -49.84 -3.39
C ILE A 4 3.50 -48.56 -4.15
N ILE A 5 2.82 -48.33 -5.26
CA ILE A 5 2.85 -47.05 -5.96
C ILE A 5 1.86 -46.14 -5.23
N LEU A 6 2.39 -45.27 -4.35
CA LEU A 6 1.62 -44.21 -3.71
C LEU A 6 1.37 -43.11 -4.74
N ASN A 7 0.15 -43.08 -5.28
CA ASN A 7 -0.31 -42.03 -6.17
C ASN A 7 -0.79 -40.85 -5.31
N ILE A 8 0.02 -39.79 -5.17
CA ILE A 8 -0.37 -38.53 -4.53
C ILE A 8 -0.23 -37.39 -5.55
N PRO A 9 -1.28 -37.02 -6.31
CA PRO A 9 -1.19 -35.84 -7.17
C PRO A 9 -2.39 -34.89 -6.98
N GLY A 10 -2.58 -34.33 -5.79
CA GLY A 10 -3.64 -33.33 -5.60
C GLY A 10 -3.47 -32.43 -4.38
N ALA A 11 -3.28 -33.03 -3.20
CA ALA A 11 -3.28 -32.27 -1.95
C ALA A 11 -2.05 -31.35 -1.77
N LEU A 12 -0.86 -31.78 -2.24
CA LEU A 12 0.38 -31.00 -2.12
C LEU A 12 0.41 -29.77 -3.04
N ILE A 13 -0.22 -29.84 -4.22
CA ILE A 13 -0.26 -28.73 -5.16
C ILE A 13 -1.20 -27.63 -4.65
N GLY A 14 -2.35 -28.01 -4.08
CA GLY A 14 -3.30 -27.05 -3.52
C GLY A 14 -2.72 -26.22 -2.37
N PHE A 15 -1.90 -26.82 -1.51
CA PHE A 15 -1.28 -26.13 -0.38
C PHE A 15 -0.21 -25.12 -0.81
N VAL A 16 0.61 -25.45 -1.82
CA VAL A 16 1.63 -24.54 -2.36
C VAL A 16 1.01 -23.33 -3.06
N VAL A 17 -0.08 -23.54 -3.83
CA VAL A 17 -0.78 -22.44 -4.51
C VAL A 17 -1.43 -21.49 -3.52
N MET A 18 -2.02 -22.01 -2.44
CA MET A 18 -2.60 -21.16 -1.38
C MET A 18 -1.55 -20.31 -0.66
N MET A 19 -0.39 -20.88 -0.31
CA MET A 19 0.69 -20.12 0.35
C MET A 19 1.31 -19.06 -0.55
N ALA A 20 1.47 -19.35 -1.85
CA ALA A 20 1.96 -18.35 -2.80
C ALA A 20 0.98 -17.17 -2.97
N ALA A 21 -0.33 -17.45 -3.03
CA ALA A 21 -1.36 -16.41 -3.13
C ALA A 21 -1.46 -15.56 -1.85
N SER A 22 -1.38 -16.18 -0.66
CA SER A 22 -1.40 -15.43 0.60
C SER A 22 -0.18 -14.54 0.76
N HIS A 23 1.01 -15.02 0.37
CA HIS A 23 2.21 -14.20 0.39
C HIS A 23 2.14 -13.06 -0.61
N ALA A 24 1.69 -13.30 -1.85
CA ALA A 24 1.55 -12.24 -2.86
C ALA A 24 0.57 -11.14 -2.43
N GLN A 25 -0.53 -11.50 -1.76
CA GLN A 25 -1.50 -10.52 -1.23
C GLN A 25 -0.91 -9.66 -0.10
N GLU A 26 0.07 -10.16 0.64
CA GLU A 26 0.76 -9.41 1.71
C GLU A 26 1.80 -8.42 1.16
N GLN A 27 2.18 -8.52 -0.13
CA GLN A 27 3.18 -7.63 -0.75
C GLN A 27 2.61 -6.37 -1.38
N THR A 28 1.32 -6.37 -1.68
CA THR A 28 0.63 -5.25 -2.33
C THR A 28 -0.15 -4.43 -1.31
N TYR A 29 -0.35 -3.14 -1.59
CA TYR A 29 -1.24 -2.34 -0.77
C TYR A 29 -2.65 -2.91 -0.81
N PRO A 30 -3.26 -3.21 0.35
CA PRO A 30 -4.64 -3.66 0.37
C PRO A 30 -5.56 -2.49 0.00
N LYS A 31 -6.74 -2.82 -0.54
CA LYS A 31 -7.73 -1.84 -1.03
C LYS A 31 -8.01 -0.70 -0.03
N TYR A 32 -8.11 -1.02 1.25
CA TYR A 32 -8.37 -0.02 2.29
C TYR A 32 -7.22 0.97 2.49
N GLU A 33 -5.96 0.59 2.23
CA GLU A 33 -4.84 1.53 2.26
C GLU A 33 -4.87 2.44 1.02
N LYS A 34 -5.25 1.91 -0.16
CA LYS A 34 -5.54 2.75 -1.35
C LYS A 34 -6.60 3.79 -1.04
N GLU A 35 -7.73 3.37 -0.48
CA GLU A 35 -8.85 4.26 -0.15
C GLU A 35 -8.43 5.36 0.85
N LYS A 36 -7.69 5.00 1.92
CA LYS A 36 -7.15 5.98 2.86
C LYS A 36 -6.19 6.98 2.21
N ALA A 37 -5.27 6.51 1.37
CA ALA A 37 -4.29 7.36 0.70
C ALA A 37 -4.96 8.36 -0.24
N ILE A 38 -5.98 7.93 -1.00
CA ILE A 38 -6.77 8.81 -1.87
C ILE A 38 -7.54 9.84 -1.04
N ILE A 39 -8.24 9.43 0.01
CA ILE A 39 -8.97 10.35 0.89
C ILE A 39 -8.03 11.39 1.49
N PHE A 40 -6.84 10.97 1.95
CA PHE A 40 -5.84 11.88 2.49
C PHE A 40 -5.36 12.90 1.45
N CYS A 41 -5.01 12.44 0.24
CA CYS A 41 -4.62 13.31 -0.87
C CYS A 41 -5.72 14.33 -1.20
N MET A 42 -6.95 13.87 -1.41
CA MET A 42 -8.09 14.74 -1.73
C MET A 42 -8.36 15.75 -0.60
N THR A 43 -8.36 15.28 0.65
CA THR A 43 -8.58 16.15 1.82
C THR A 43 -7.56 17.26 1.86
N ARG A 44 -6.28 16.97 1.62
CA ARG A 44 -5.26 18.01 1.53
C ARG A 44 -5.50 18.98 0.40
N GLU A 45 -5.73 18.50 -0.83
CA GLU A 45 -5.92 19.37 -1.99
C GLU A 45 -7.10 20.34 -1.76
N TYR A 46 -8.22 19.83 -1.24
CA TYR A 46 -9.38 20.66 -0.94
C TYR A 46 -9.15 21.61 0.24
N LEU A 47 -8.50 21.18 1.33
CA LEU A 47 -8.22 22.06 2.46
C LEU A 47 -7.18 23.15 2.15
N LEU A 48 -6.25 22.91 1.24
CA LEU A 48 -5.21 23.90 0.90
C LEU A 48 -5.65 24.87 -0.19
N GLN A 49 -6.40 24.40 -1.20
CA GLN A 49 -6.67 25.20 -2.40
C GLN A 49 -8.12 25.73 -2.47
N HIS A 50 -9.03 25.17 -1.67
CA HIS A 50 -10.47 25.39 -1.81
C HIS A 50 -11.13 25.77 -0.48
N GLN A 51 -10.47 26.65 0.29
CA GLN A 51 -11.03 27.15 1.56
C GLN A 51 -12.19 28.11 1.37
N GLU A 52 -12.15 28.91 0.31
CA GLU A 52 -13.15 29.95 0.03
C GLU A 52 -14.07 29.56 -1.13
N GLU A 53 -13.49 28.98 -2.18
CA GLU A 53 -14.21 28.60 -3.41
C GLU A 53 -14.19 27.08 -3.60
N PRO A 54 -15.29 26.46 -4.06
CA PRO A 54 -15.34 25.03 -4.34
C PRO A 54 -14.37 24.65 -5.45
N ALA A 55 -13.94 23.40 -5.45
CA ALA A 55 -13.05 22.92 -6.49
C ALA A 55 -13.75 22.84 -7.85
N GLU A 56 -13.17 23.50 -8.85
CA GLU A 56 -13.65 23.45 -10.23
C GLU A 56 -13.38 22.09 -10.90
N LYS A 57 -12.43 21.32 -10.37
CA LYS A 57 -12.02 20.01 -10.90
C LYS A 57 -12.01 18.95 -9.82
N ASP A 58 -12.43 17.75 -10.20
CA ASP A 58 -12.29 16.57 -9.35
C ASP A 58 -10.81 16.19 -9.22
N MET A 59 -10.34 16.13 -7.97
CA MET A 59 -8.95 15.78 -7.65
C MET A 59 -8.72 14.27 -7.55
N PHE A 60 -9.79 13.47 -7.60
CA PHE A 60 -9.71 12.01 -7.52
C PHE A 60 -8.74 11.41 -8.54
N PRO A 61 -8.75 11.76 -9.85
CA PRO A 61 -7.81 11.18 -10.82
C PRO A 61 -6.34 11.51 -10.52
N VAL A 62 -6.08 12.71 -10.00
CA VAL A 62 -4.73 13.13 -9.58
C VAL A 62 -4.27 12.28 -8.40
N CYS A 63 -5.15 12.08 -7.42
CA CYS A 63 -4.85 11.27 -6.25
C CYS A 63 -4.70 9.78 -6.58
N GLU A 64 -5.44 9.25 -7.55
CA GLU A 64 -5.22 7.88 -8.05
C GLU A 64 -3.85 7.75 -8.72
N SER A 65 -3.44 8.72 -9.54
CA SER A 65 -2.12 8.73 -10.16
C SER A 65 -1.00 8.76 -9.12
N ARG A 66 -1.14 9.59 -8.08
CA ARG A 66 -0.16 9.66 -6.98
C ARG A 66 -0.10 8.36 -6.18
N PHE A 67 -1.23 7.69 -5.98
CA PHE A 67 -1.23 6.37 -5.36
C PHE A 67 -0.52 5.32 -6.23
N ALA A 68 -0.74 5.33 -7.54
CA ALA A 68 0.00 4.45 -8.45
C ALA A 68 1.52 4.73 -8.40
N GLU A 69 1.95 5.99 -8.29
CA GLU A 69 3.36 6.33 -8.06
C GLU A 69 3.86 5.78 -6.71
N LEU A 70 3.05 5.90 -5.66
CA LEU A 70 3.37 5.39 -4.33
C LEU A 70 3.60 3.88 -4.33
N GLU A 71 2.70 3.11 -4.93
CA GLU A 71 2.80 1.64 -5.04
C GLU A 71 4.09 1.20 -5.74
N ASN A 72 4.49 1.94 -6.79
CA ASN A 72 5.74 1.67 -7.50
C ASN A 72 7.00 2.12 -6.74
N SER A 73 6.85 3.05 -5.80
CA SER A 73 7.97 3.73 -5.13
C SER A 73 8.30 3.18 -3.75
N ILE A 74 7.30 2.63 -3.04
CA ILE A 74 7.42 2.19 -1.65
C ILE A 74 6.71 0.84 -1.52
N PRO A 75 7.45 -0.29 -1.37
CA PRO A 75 6.86 -1.59 -1.11
C PRO A 75 5.95 -1.56 0.13
N TYR A 76 4.79 -2.21 0.05
CA TYR A 76 3.78 -2.16 1.10
C TYR A 76 4.32 -2.67 2.44
N GLU A 77 5.14 -3.71 2.46
CA GLU A 77 5.67 -4.29 3.69
C GLU A 77 6.58 -3.32 4.43
N LYS A 78 7.33 -2.49 3.71
CA LYS A 78 8.18 -1.45 4.32
C LYS A 78 7.33 -0.37 4.97
N TYR A 79 6.30 0.10 4.28
CA TYR A 79 5.35 1.05 4.84
C TYR A 79 4.57 0.46 6.01
N LYS A 80 4.04 -0.76 5.88
CA LYS A 80 3.33 -1.50 6.92
C LYS A 80 4.17 -1.66 8.17
N ALA A 81 5.44 -2.04 8.04
CA ALA A 81 6.35 -2.18 9.18
C ALA A 81 6.54 -0.86 9.94
N VAL A 82 6.58 0.28 9.24
CA VAL A 82 6.66 1.60 9.87
C VAL A 82 5.31 2.00 10.50
N ARG A 83 4.21 1.83 9.77
CA ARG A 83 2.84 2.13 10.23
C ARG A 83 2.49 1.35 11.50
N ASP A 84 2.81 0.07 11.54
CA ASP A 84 2.44 -0.84 12.63
C ASP A 84 3.24 -0.58 13.93
N LYS A 85 4.38 0.15 13.86
CA LYS A 85 5.06 0.67 15.06
C LYS A 85 4.21 1.70 15.81
N GLY A 86 3.17 2.26 15.17
CA GLY A 86 2.27 3.26 15.74
C GLY A 86 2.86 4.67 15.77
N TYR A 87 1.99 5.66 16.06
CA TYR A 87 2.31 7.09 16.05
C TYR A 87 3.28 7.55 17.16
N MET A 88 3.77 6.65 18.03
CA MET A 88 4.71 7.00 19.10
C MET A 88 6.15 7.00 18.58
N ILE A 89 6.51 8.12 17.94
CA ILE A 89 7.89 8.59 17.71
C ILE A 89 8.72 7.65 16.83
N TYR A 90 8.81 7.98 15.54
CA TYR A 90 9.85 7.44 14.66
C TYR A 90 11.20 7.98 15.14
N LYS A 91 11.85 7.23 16.02
CA LYS A 91 13.18 7.60 16.57
C LYS A 91 14.31 7.31 15.58
N ASP A 92 14.02 6.54 14.52
CA ASP A 92 14.99 6.17 13.50
C ASP A 92 14.79 6.96 12.20
N ASN A 93 15.90 7.41 11.61
CA ASN A 93 15.90 8.21 10.39
C ASN A 93 15.25 7.48 9.20
N GLN A 94 15.39 6.15 9.13
CA GLN A 94 14.83 5.37 8.02
C GLN A 94 13.30 5.41 7.99
N SER A 95 12.66 5.30 9.15
CA SER A 95 11.20 5.39 9.26
C SER A 95 10.71 6.81 8.94
N ALA A 96 11.45 7.83 9.37
CA ALA A 96 11.15 9.23 9.06
C ALA A 96 11.26 9.50 7.55
N GLU A 97 12.36 9.12 6.92
CA GLU A 97 12.61 9.26 5.48
C GLU A 97 11.56 8.51 4.65
N LEU A 98 11.18 7.30 5.08
CA LEU A 98 10.14 6.52 4.39
C LEU A 98 8.80 7.25 4.41
N LEU A 99 8.41 7.81 5.56
CA LEU A 99 7.16 8.53 5.68
C LEU A 99 7.20 9.88 4.98
N GLU A 100 8.31 10.59 5.03
CA GLU A 100 8.50 11.81 4.24
C GLU A 100 8.33 11.53 2.75
N LYS A 101 8.92 10.44 2.24
CA LYS A 101 8.70 10.01 0.86
C LYS A 101 7.24 9.62 0.60
N TYR A 102 6.63 8.83 1.48
CA TYR A 102 5.24 8.39 1.37
C TYR A 102 4.29 9.59 1.23
N PHE A 103 4.43 10.54 2.14
CA PHE A 103 3.62 11.73 2.19
C PHE A 103 3.97 12.71 1.07
N GLY A 104 5.24 12.87 0.71
CA GLY A 104 5.67 13.71 -0.41
C GLY A 104 5.08 13.26 -1.75
N ILE A 105 4.95 11.95 -1.98
CA ILE A 105 4.28 11.42 -3.18
C ILE A 105 2.78 11.77 -3.15
N LEU A 106 2.08 11.46 -2.04
CA LEU A 106 0.63 11.70 -1.94
C LEU A 106 0.25 13.19 -1.97
N MET A 107 1.10 14.04 -1.41
CA MET A 107 0.86 15.48 -1.32
C MET A 107 1.34 16.24 -2.56
N GLY A 108 2.11 15.60 -3.44
CA GLY A 108 2.91 16.29 -4.45
C GLY A 108 4.10 16.99 -3.78
N LYS A 109 5.24 17.00 -4.49
CA LYS A 109 6.39 17.82 -4.07
C LYS A 109 5.95 19.30 -4.07
N PRO A 110 6.38 20.10 -3.08
CA PRO A 110 6.14 21.54 -3.08
C PRO A 110 6.71 22.21 -4.33
#